data_AF-A0A2V5JF43-F1
#
_entry.id   AF-A0A2V5JF43-F1
#
_cell.length_a   1.000
_cell.length_b   1.000
_cell.length_c   1.000
_cell.angle_alpha   90.00
_cell.angle_beta   90.00
_cell.angle_gamma   90.00
#
_symmetry.space_group_name_H-M   'P 1'
#
loop_
_entity.id
_entity.type
_entity.pdbx_description
1 polymer ?
#
loop_
_entity_poly.entity_id
_entity_poly.type
_entity_poly.pdbx_seq_one_letter_code
_entity_poly.pdbx_strand_id
1 'polypeptide(L)'
;MREARSSSVPVEQRAADYLQAAAMTAPLLGSGAQATPACDTYNAACGELTVLLRNSEGGRLWNHPLTLVGNNTTYHLRLEAASNAVWAPNYFTTFELEQQIKAKLIKKENIQQGVGGALVGVRILNPPEKFAPPKGISASVTAILDFHSTDATLALRRPAKQPTATVEGKIRPLAADFSAPISHYQPPRDLLLVALM
;
A
#
# COMPACT_ATOMS: atom_id res chain seq x y z
N MET A 1 9.41 -12.04 6.55
CA MET A 1 8.85 -11.67 5.23
C MET A 1 8.91 -12.79 4.17
N ARG A 2 9.91 -13.69 4.15
CA ARG A 2 10.01 -14.74 3.10
C ARG A 2 8.78 -15.65 2.99
N GLU A 3 8.25 -16.10 4.12
CA GLU A 3 7.06 -16.97 4.17
C GLU A 3 5.80 -16.24 3.69
N ALA A 4 5.56 -15.02 4.19
CA ALA A 4 4.47 -14.14 3.72
C ALA A 4 4.50 -13.87 2.20
N ARG A 5 5.68 -13.88 1.58
CA ARG A 5 5.86 -13.69 0.14
C ARG A 5 5.75 -14.99 -0.68
N SER A 6 5.76 -16.16 -0.03
CA SER A 6 5.73 -17.44 -0.72
C SER A 6 4.34 -17.73 -1.28
N SER A 7 4.25 -18.03 -2.58
CA SER A 7 2.99 -18.45 -3.20
C SER A 7 2.54 -19.87 -2.82
N SER A 8 3.40 -20.64 -2.14
CA SER A 8 3.06 -21.98 -1.64
C SER A 8 2.27 -21.96 -0.33
N VAL A 9 2.18 -20.80 0.32
CA VAL A 9 1.49 -20.62 1.60
C VAL A 9 0.07 -20.09 1.32
N PRO A 10 -0.97 -20.59 2.02
CA PRO A 10 -2.34 -20.06 1.88
C PRO A 10 -2.42 -18.54 2.09
N VAL A 11 -3.33 -17.89 1.39
CA VAL A 11 -3.43 -16.41 1.35
C VAL A 11 -3.68 -15.84 2.75
N GLU A 12 -4.54 -16.46 3.55
CA GLU A 12 -4.86 -16.03 4.91
C GLU A 12 -3.65 -16.13 5.84
N GLN A 13 -2.86 -17.19 5.72
CA GLN A 13 -1.62 -17.36 6.48
C GLN A 13 -0.61 -16.29 6.09
N ARG A 14 -0.44 -16.02 4.79
CA ARG A 14 0.43 -14.92 4.31
C ARG A 14 -0.03 -13.57 4.84
N ALA A 15 -1.34 -13.32 4.87
CA ALA A 15 -1.91 -12.11 5.44
C ALA A 15 -1.62 -11.99 6.94
N ALA A 16 -1.76 -13.08 7.70
CA ALA A 16 -1.39 -13.14 9.12
C ALA A 16 0.10 -12.87 9.34
N ASP A 17 0.97 -13.43 8.50
CA ASP A 17 2.43 -13.22 8.58
C ASP A 17 2.81 -11.76 8.33
N TYR A 18 2.13 -11.07 7.38
CA TYR A 18 2.32 -9.63 7.18
C TYR A 18 1.85 -8.81 8.37
N LEU A 19 0.69 -9.13 8.95
CA LEU A 19 0.20 -8.47 10.17
C LEU A 19 1.17 -8.64 11.33
N GLN A 20 1.70 -9.85 11.51
CA GLN A 20 2.71 -10.12 12.52
C GLN A 20 3.98 -9.31 12.29
N ALA A 21 4.49 -9.25 11.06
CA ALA A 21 5.68 -8.46 10.74
C ALA A 21 5.48 -6.97 11.02
N ALA A 22 4.32 -6.41 10.66
CA ALA A 22 3.98 -5.03 10.95
C ALA A 22 3.83 -4.77 12.46
N ALA A 23 3.12 -5.64 13.19
CA ALA A 23 2.94 -5.52 14.64
C ALA A 23 4.26 -5.57 15.42
N MET A 24 5.19 -6.46 15.02
CA MET A 24 6.51 -6.57 15.65
C MET A 24 7.41 -5.35 15.41
N THR A 25 7.20 -4.63 14.31
CA THR A 25 8.09 -3.53 13.88
C THR A 25 7.52 -2.15 14.15
N ALA A 26 6.19 -2.01 14.29
CA ALA A 26 5.53 -0.74 14.57
C ALA A 26 6.13 0.00 15.80
N PRO A 27 6.38 -0.65 16.96
CA PRO A 27 6.97 0.01 18.13
C PRO A 27 8.40 0.51 17.91
N LEU A 28 9.09 -0.02 16.88
CA LEU A 28 10.50 0.25 16.60
C LEU A 28 10.72 1.38 15.56
N LEU A 29 9.65 1.92 14.96
CA LEU A 29 9.67 2.92 13.87
C LEU A 29 10.37 4.26 14.18
N GLY A 30 10.97 4.44 15.34
CA GLY A 30 11.70 5.67 15.68
C GLY A 30 12.76 5.49 16.76
N SER A 31 13.27 4.27 16.95
CA SER A 31 14.14 3.93 18.09
C SER A 31 15.47 3.33 17.62
N GLY A 32 16.56 4.08 17.79
CA GLY A 32 17.94 3.59 17.68
C GLY A 32 18.35 3.06 16.29
N ALA A 33 19.40 2.24 16.25
CA ALA A 33 19.98 1.69 15.03
C ALA A 33 19.02 0.78 14.21
N GLN A 34 17.90 0.37 14.82
CA GLN A 34 16.90 -0.50 14.20
C GLN A 34 15.75 0.27 13.51
N ALA A 35 15.75 1.60 13.58
CA ALA A 35 14.66 2.42 13.04
C ALA A 35 14.46 2.20 11.52
N THR A 36 15.54 2.15 10.74
CA THR A 36 15.44 1.98 9.28
C THR A 36 14.98 0.57 8.89
N PRO A 37 15.61 -0.54 9.35
CA PRO A 37 15.12 -1.88 9.02
C PRO A 37 13.69 -2.17 9.50
N ALA A 38 13.29 -1.60 10.65
CA ALA A 38 11.92 -1.71 11.15
C ALA A 38 10.94 -0.95 10.25
N CYS A 39 11.29 0.26 9.82
CA CYS A 39 10.49 1.04 8.89
C CYS A 39 10.31 0.33 7.55
N ASP A 40 11.40 -0.22 6.98
CA ASP A 40 11.34 -0.94 5.71
C ASP A 40 10.43 -2.18 5.81
N THR A 41 10.54 -2.93 6.91
CA THR A 41 9.72 -4.13 7.14
C THR A 41 8.24 -3.77 7.35
N TYR A 42 7.96 -2.73 8.14
CA TYR A 42 6.60 -2.25 8.37
C TYR A 42 5.96 -1.74 7.08
N ASN A 43 6.70 -0.93 6.30
CA ASN A 43 6.24 -0.39 5.03
C ASN A 43 5.94 -1.51 4.02
N ALA A 44 6.86 -2.47 3.88
CA ALA A 44 6.67 -3.63 3.04
C ALA A 44 5.45 -4.46 3.47
N ALA A 45 5.28 -4.73 4.76
CA ALA A 45 4.15 -5.48 5.29
C ALA A 45 2.81 -4.78 5.01
N CYS A 46 2.71 -3.47 5.24
CA CYS A 46 1.50 -2.71 4.96
C CYS A 46 1.13 -2.71 3.47
N GLY A 47 2.12 -2.49 2.59
CA GLY A 47 1.92 -2.41 1.15
C GLY A 47 1.56 -3.77 0.55
N GLU A 48 2.37 -4.80 0.85
CA GLU A 48 2.18 -6.14 0.32
C GLU A 48 0.90 -6.79 0.85
N LEU A 49 0.53 -6.57 2.12
CA LEU A 49 -0.77 -7.00 2.64
C LEU A 49 -1.93 -6.38 1.86
N THR A 50 -1.88 -5.07 1.61
CA THR A 50 -2.95 -4.36 0.88
C THR A 50 -3.14 -4.95 -0.52
N VAL A 51 -2.04 -5.16 -1.24
CA VAL A 51 -2.05 -5.77 -2.57
C VAL A 51 -2.56 -7.21 -2.51
N LEU A 52 -2.11 -8.00 -1.53
CA LEU A 52 -2.55 -9.39 -1.32
C LEU A 52 -4.06 -9.46 -1.09
N LEU A 53 -4.59 -8.67 -0.16
CA LEU A 53 -6.02 -8.69 0.19
C LEU A 53 -6.90 -8.23 -0.97
N ARG A 54 -6.47 -7.20 -1.71
CA ARG A 54 -7.25 -6.69 -2.84
C ARG A 54 -7.24 -7.63 -4.04
N ASN A 55 -6.08 -8.23 -4.35
CA ASN A 55 -5.88 -8.92 -5.62
C ASN A 55 -6.06 -10.44 -5.53
N SER A 56 -6.04 -11.04 -4.33
CA SER A 56 -6.20 -12.49 -4.19
C SER A 56 -7.67 -12.90 -4.28
N GLU A 57 -7.92 -14.06 -4.92
CA GLU A 57 -9.22 -14.75 -4.90
C GLU A 57 -10.43 -13.88 -5.26
N GLY A 58 -10.27 -12.98 -6.23
CA GLY A 58 -11.33 -12.05 -6.66
C GLY A 58 -11.70 -10.98 -5.63
N GLY A 59 -10.80 -10.69 -4.68
CA GLY A 59 -11.05 -9.74 -3.59
C GLY A 59 -11.86 -10.33 -2.45
N ARG A 60 -11.91 -11.68 -2.33
CA ARG A 60 -12.63 -12.39 -1.25
C ARG A 60 -12.19 -11.96 0.15
N LEU A 61 -10.97 -11.43 0.32
CA LEU A 61 -10.44 -10.95 1.59
C LEU A 61 -10.46 -9.42 1.70
N TRP A 62 -11.13 -8.71 0.80
CA TRP A 62 -11.13 -7.26 0.76
C TRP A 62 -12.37 -6.63 1.39
N ASN A 63 -12.16 -5.58 2.19
CA ASN A 63 -13.19 -4.66 2.69
C ASN A 63 -14.37 -5.32 3.45
N HIS A 64 -14.05 -6.27 4.32
CA HIS A 64 -14.93 -6.76 5.38
C HIS A 64 -14.05 -7.21 6.56
N PRO A 65 -14.62 -7.35 7.78
CA PRO A 65 -13.87 -7.86 8.92
C PRO A 65 -13.32 -9.26 8.65
N LEU A 66 -12.04 -9.46 8.94
CA LEU A 66 -11.36 -10.74 8.81
C LEU A 66 -10.83 -11.20 10.17
N THR A 67 -10.88 -12.50 10.41
CA THR A 67 -10.15 -13.15 11.50
C THR A 67 -9.07 -14.01 10.88
N LEU A 68 -7.81 -13.61 11.07
CA LEU A 68 -6.64 -14.25 10.44
C LEU A 68 -5.82 -14.93 11.54
N VAL A 69 -5.70 -16.25 11.44
CA VAL A 69 -4.95 -17.06 12.41
C VAL A 69 -3.51 -17.17 11.92
N GLY A 70 -2.58 -16.54 12.63
CA GLY A 70 -1.15 -16.76 12.46
C GLY A 70 -0.65 -17.86 13.39
N ASN A 71 0.67 -18.11 13.37
CA ASN A 71 1.28 -19.23 14.08
C ASN A 71 1.07 -19.18 15.61
N ASN A 72 1.01 -17.98 16.18
CA ASN A 72 0.92 -17.76 17.63
C ASN A 72 -0.11 -16.70 18.03
N THR A 73 -0.78 -16.07 17.07
CA THR A 73 -1.67 -14.93 17.32
C THR A 73 -2.78 -14.90 16.30
N THR A 74 -3.99 -14.63 16.76
CA THR A 74 -5.15 -14.38 15.91
C THR A 74 -5.34 -12.87 15.77
N TYR A 75 -5.32 -12.35 14.55
CA TYR A 75 -5.56 -10.94 14.28
C TYR A 75 -6.99 -10.72 13.78
N HIS A 76 -7.61 -9.64 14.22
CA HIS A 76 -8.88 -9.16 13.68
C HIS A 76 -8.62 -7.93 12.82
N LEU A 77 -8.70 -8.11 11.50
CA LEU A 77 -8.40 -7.05 10.54
C LEU A 77 -9.69 -6.38 10.06
N ARG A 78 -9.70 -5.05 10.07
CA ARG A 78 -10.72 -4.23 9.42
C ARG A 78 -10.09 -3.11 8.61
N LEU A 79 -10.83 -2.58 7.63
CA LEU A 79 -10.41 -1.39 6.88
C LEU A 79 -11.03 -0.13 7.50
N GLU A 80 -10.25 0.96 7.54
CA GLU A 80 -10.75 2.27 7.98
C GLU A 80 -11.77 2.81 6.97
N ALA A 81 -12.85 3.41 7.50
CA ALA A 81 -13.86 4.05 6.67
C ALA A 81 -13.31 5.28 5.93
N ALA A 82 -13.96 5.63 4.82
CA ALA A 82 -13.57 6.80 4.04
C ALA A 82 -13.67 8.09 4.85
N SER A 83 -12.69 8.98 4.68
CA SER A 83 -12.69 10.32 5.24
C SER A 83 -11.98 11.29 4.29
N ASN A 84 -11.79 12.53 4.70
CA ASN A 84 -11.02 13.50 3.90
C ASN A 84 -9.56 13.04 3.66
N ALA A 85 -8.97 12.34 4.64
CA ALA A 85 -7.59 11.86 4.61
C ALA A 85 -7.44 10.36 4.28
N VAL A 86 -8.55 9.64 4.14
CA VAL A 86 -8.58 8.20 3.89
C VAL A 86 -9.41 7.91 2.64
N TRP A 87 -8.82 7.18 1.70
CA TRP A 87 -9.53 6.67 0.53
C TRP A 87 -10.59 5.66 0.96
N ALA A 88 -11.75 5.67 0.30
CA ALA A 88 -12.71 4.60 0.50
C ALA A 88 -12.07 3.26 0.04
N PRO A 89 -12.23 2.16 0.79
CA PRO A 89 -11.68 0.86 0.41
C PRO A 89 -11.99 0.41 -1.03
N ASN A 90 -13.17 0.76 -1.54
CA ASN A 90 -13.60 0.40 -2.90
C ASN A 90 -13.47 1.55 -3.90
N TYR A 91 -12.74 2.62 -3.57
CA TYR A 91 -12.48 3.69 -4.52
C TYR A 91 -11.59 3.23 -5.67
N PHE A 92 -10.56 2.43 -5.38
CA PHE A 92 -9.66 1.86 -6.38
C PHE A 92 -10.06 0.44 -6.75
N THR A 93 -9.88 0.11 -8.02
CA THR A 93 -10.14 -1.23 -8.54
C THR A 93 -8.98 -2.16 -8.20
N THR A 94 -7.75 -1.67 -8.28
CA THR A 94 -6.51 -2.42 -8.00
C THR A 94 -5.49 -1.55 -7.26
N PHE A 95 -4.51 -2.22 -6.64
CA PHE A 95 -3.32 -1.58 -6.07
C PHE A 95 -2.06 -2.23 -6.64
N GLU A 96 -1.04 -1.41 -6.86
CA GLU A 96 0.31 -1.81 -7.27
C GLU A 96 1.32 -1.25 -6.27
N LEU A 97 2.39 -2.00 -5.99
CA LEU A 97 3.53 -1.48 -5.22
C LEU A 97 4.27 -0.44 -6.07
N GLU A 98 4.68 0.67 -5.46
CA GLU A 98 5.43 1.71 -6.18
C GLU A 98 6.70 1.15 -6.86
N GLN A 99 7.39 0.20 -6.21
CA GLN A 99 8.64 -0.38 -6.74
C GLN A 99 8.41 -1.24 -8.00
N GLN A 100 7.18 -1.64 -8.29
CA GLN A 100 6.82 -2.40 -9.50
C GLN A 100 6.57 -1.47 -10.70
N ILE A 101 6.38 -0.17 -10.46
CA ILE A 101 6.08 0.80 -11.49
C ILE A 101 7.38 1.33 -12.08
N LYS A 102 7.64 0.98 -13.34
CA LYS A 102 8.85 1.42 -14.06
C LYS A 102 8.75 2.90 -14.42
N ALA A 103 9.52 3.75 -13.76
CA ALA A 103 9.66 5.16 -14.12
C ALA A 103 10.47 5.32 -15.42
N LYS A 104 9.80 5.22 -16.58
CA LYS A 104 10.48 5.28 -17.89
C LYS A 104 10.84 6.69 -18.37
N LEU A 105 10.05 7.70 -18.01
CA LEU A 105 10.22 9.08 -18.49
C LEU A 105 10.35 10.14 -17.38
N ILE A 106 10.37 9.71 -16.12
CA ILE A 106 10.49 10.64 -14.99
C ILE A 106 11.96 10.91 -14.75
N LYS A 107 12.38 12.15 -15.04
CA LYS A 107 13.77 12.61 -14.81
C LYS A 107 14.10 12.84 -13.33
N LYS A 108 13.10 13.16 -12.53
CA LYS A 108 13.22 13.40 -11.09
C LYS A 108 12.01 12.83 -10.38
N GLU A 109 12.24 11.79 -9.59
CA GLU A 109 11.20 11.18 -8.76
C GLU A 109 10.88 12.09 -7.57
N ASN A 110 9.60 12.20 -7.25
CA ASN A 110 9.09 12.93 -6.10
C ASN A 110 8.66 11.93 -5.03
N ILE A 111 9.64 11.46 -4.26
CA ILE A 111 9.46 10.45 -3.21
C ILE A 111 9.55 11.13 -1.85
N GLN A 112 8.50 10.97 -1.05
CA GLN A 112 8.47 11.34 0.35
C GLN A 112 8.82 10.11 1.20
N GLN A 113 9.92 10.20 1.94
CA GLN A 113 10.31 9.19 2.91
C GLN A 113 9.40 9.24 4.15
N GLY A 114 9.05 8.08 4.71
CA GLY A 114 8.18 8.01 5.86
C GLY A 114 7.70 6.61 6.19
N VAL A 115 6.58 6.54 6.90
CA VAL A 115 5.97 5.30 7.39
C VAL A 115 4.74 4.93 6.55
N GLY A 116 4.53 3.64 6.36
CA GLY A 116 3.44 3.04 5.61
C GLY A 116 3.89 2.45 4.28
N GLY A 117 3.13 1.49 3.78
CA GLY A 117 3.34 0.90 2.46
C GLY A 117 2.89 1.85 1.37
N ALA A 118 3.83 2.42 0.63
CA ALA A 118 3.52 3.31 -0.47
C ALA A 118 3.06 2.49 -1.70
N LEU A 119 1.93 2.92 -2.27
CA LEU A 119 1.17 2.21 -3.28
C LEU A 119 0.67 3.20 -4.34
N VAL A 120 0.36 2.65 -5.51
CA VAL A 120 -0.48 3.32 -6.50
C VAL A 120 -1.82 2.61 -6.55
N GLY A 121 -2.87 3.35 -6.17
CA GLY A 121 -4.25 2.91 -6.39
C GLY A 121 -4.67 3.25 -7.80
N VAL A 122 -5.28 2.30 -8.52
CA VAL A 122 -5.79 2.50 -9.88
C VAL A 122 -7.28 2.21 -9.91
N ARG A 123 -8.06 3.21 -10.35
CA ARG A 123 -9.52 3.10 -10.52
C ARG A 123 -9.84 2.91 -12.00
N ILE A 124 -10.26 1.70 -12.34
CA ILE A 124 -10.72 1.37 -13.69
C ILE A 124 -12.23 1.63 -13.75
N LEU A 125 -12.67 2.42 -14.74
CA LEU A 125 -14.07 2.74 -14.95
C LEU A 125 -14.70 1.75 -15.95
N ASN A 126 -15.81 1.13 -15.56
CA ASN A 126 -16.57 0.22 -16.42
C ASN A 126 -18.07 0.53 -16.28
N PRO A 127 -18.75 1.07 -17.32
CA PRO A 127 -18.20 1.36 -18.65
C PRO A 127 -17.16 2.51 -18.65
N PRO A 128 -16.25 2.57 -19.64
CA PRO A 128 -15.30 3.67 -19.76
C PRO A 128 -16.01 5.02 -19.96
N GLU A 129 -15.58 6.05 -19.22
CA GLU A 129 -16.07 7.41 -19.40
C GLU A 129 -15.31 8.14 -20.52
N LYS A 130 -16.00 9.03 -21.24
CA LYS A 130 -15.35 9.94 -22.20
C LYS A 130 -14.29 10.74 -21.42
N PHE A 131 -13.03 10.69 -21.85
CA PHE A 131 -11.87 11.35 -21.20
C PHE A 131 -11.21 10.62 -20.03
N ALA A 132 -11.74 9.48 -19.56
CA ALA A 132 -10.99 8.67 -18.60
C ALA A 132 -9.76 8.04 -19.29
N PRO A 133 -8.59 8.04 -18.64
CA PRO A 133 -7.43 7.33 -19.17
C PRO A 133 -7.76 5.85 -19.39
N PRO A 134 -7.37 5.22 -20.51
CA PRO A 134 -7.65 3.81 -20.78
C PRO A 134 -7.11 2.84 -19.70
N LYS A 135 -6.05 3.23 -19.00
CA LYS A 135 -5.46 2.46 -17.89
C LYS A 135 -6.11 2.74 -16.52
N GLY A 136 -7.14 3.57 -16.47
CA GLY A 136 -7.79 3.99 -15.23
C GLY A 136 -7.18 5.24 -14.62
N ILE A 137 -7.83 5.74 -13.57
CA ILE A 137 -7.41 6.92 -12.81
C ILE A 137 -6.51 6.47 -11.67
N SER A 138 -5.23 6.84 -11.72
CA SER A 138 -4.23 6.50 -10.70
C SER A 138 -4.06 7.61 -9.64
N ALA A 139 -3.71 7.22 -8.41
CA ALA A 139 -3.30 8.15 -7.36
C ALA A 139 -2.34 7.48 -6.36
N SER A 140 -1.50 8.28 -5.69
CA SER A 140 -0.65 7.80 -4.61
C SER A 140 -1.50 7.46 -3.39
N VAL A 141 -1.21 6.32 -2.79
CA VAL A 141 -1.89 5.79 -1.59
C VAL A 141 -0.81 5.32 -0.63
N THR A 142 -1.01 5.58 0.67
CA THR A 142 -0.13 5.00 1.70
C THR A 142 -0.98 4.08 2.58
N ALA A 143 -0.68 2.79 2.56
CA ALA A 143 -1.27 1.82 3.47
C ALA A 143 -0.60 1.92 4.84
N ILE A 144 -1.38 2.04 5.91
CA ILE A 144 -0.87 1.96 7.29
C ILE A 144 -1.68 0.94 8.08
N LEU A 145 -1.02 0.27 9.02
CA LEU A 145 -1.64 -0.62 9.98
C LEU A 145 -1.54 -0.02 11.38
N ASP A 146 -2.69 0.24 11.98
CA ASP A 146 -2.78 0.63 13.39
C ASP A 146 -3.21 -0.58 14.22
N PHE A 147 -2.49 -0.85 15.31
CA PHE A 147 -2.69 -2.03 16.13
C PHE A 147 -3.19 -1.64 17.52
N HIS A 148 -4.31 -2.26 17.92
CA HIS A 148 -4.77 -2.27 19.30
C HIS A 148 -4.74 -3.71 19.80
N SER A 149 -3.60 -4.13 20.35
CA SER A 149 -3.32 -5.54 20.63
C SER A 149 -3.42 -6.38 19.34
N THR A 150 -4.40 -7.28 19.24
CA THR A 150 -4.64 -8.13 18.07
C THR A 150 -5.63 -7.54 17.07
N ASP A 151 -6.29 -6.43 17.40
CA ASP A 151 -7.15 -5.71 16.48
C ASP A 151 -6.28 -4.83 15.57
N ALA A 152 -6.33 -5.09 14.27
CA ALA A 152 -5.60 -4.35 13.26
C ALA A 152 -6.57 -3.52 12.40
N THR A 153 -6.26 -2.24 12.22
CA THR A 153 -6.99 -1.37 11.29
C THR A 153 -6.08 -0.98 10.13
N LEU A 154 -6.43 -1.42 8.92
CA LEU A 154 -5.77 -1.01 7.69
C LEU A 154 -6.39 0.28 7.14
N ALA A 155 -5.60 1.33 7.03
CA ALA A 155 -6.05 2.60 6.47
C ALA A 155 -5.33 2.93 5.16
N LEU A 156 -6.11 3.35 4.15
CA LEU A 156 -5.61 3.79 2.86
C LEU A 156 -5.47 5.32 2.85
N ARG A 157 -4.35 5.84 3.34
CA ARG A 157 -4.15 7.29 3.51
C ARG A 157 -3.98 8.00 2.17
N ARG A 158 -4.37 9.27 2.16
CA ARG A 158 -4.19 10.23 1.06
C ARG A 158 -2.98 11.13 1.33
N PRO A 159 -1.75 10.71 0.98
CA PRO A 159 -0.55 11.48 1.32
C PRO A 159 -0.55 12.91 0.77
N ALA A 160 -1.21 13.15 -0.38
CA ALA A 160 -1.35 14.49 -0.96
C ALA A 160 -2.34 15.42 -0.20
N LYS A 161 -3.23 14.86 0.63
CA LYS A 161 -4.18 15.64 1.44
C LYS A 161 -3.72 15.80 2.87
N GLN A 162 -3.17 14.73 3.45
CA GLN A 162 -2.58 14.73 4.77
C GLN A 162 -1.26 13.95 4.70
N PRO A 163 -0.10 14.64 4.71
CA PRO A 163 1.19 14.00 4.49
C PRO A 163 1.74 13.29 5.73
N THR A 164 0.98 13.29 6.83
CA THR A 164 1.34 12.65 8.10
C THR A 164 0.20 11.78 8.61
N ALA A 165 0.52 10.78 9.43
CA ALA A 165 -0.45 9.99 10.16
C ALA A 165 0.07 9.65 11.56
N THR A 166 -0.85 9.32 12.46
CA THR A 166 -0.50 8.76 13.77
C THR A 166 -0.27 7.27 13.62
N VAL A 167 0.91 6.78 14.02
CA VAL A 167 1.27 5.36 14.08
C VAL A 167 1.97 5.12 15.41
N GLU A 168 1.49 4.15 16.19
CA GLU A 168 1.94 3.90 17.57
C GLU A 168 1.87 5.16 18.45
N GLY A 169 0.77 5.91 18.34
CA GLY A 169 0.53 7.14 19.11
C GLY A 169 1.44 8.32 18.74
N LYS A 170 2.30 8.19 17.71
CA LYS A 170 3.22 9.26 17.27
C LYS A 170 2.86 9.75 15.87
N ILE A 171 2.89 11.06 15.67
CA ILE A 171 2.71 11.67 14.34
C ILE A 171 3.99 11.42 13.53
N ARG A 172 3.82 10.83 12.33
CA ARG A 172 4.92 10.48 11.43
C ARG A 172 4.61 10.90 10.00
N PRO A 173 5.62 11.29 9.20
CA PRO A 173 5.44 11.50 7.77
C PRO A 173 5.05 10.17 7.11
N LEU A 174 4.14 10.23 6.14
CA LEU A 174 3.75 9.09 5.33
C LEU A 174 4.78 8.81 4.25
N ALA A 175 5.08 7.55 3.97
CA ALA A 175 5.82 7.18 2.76
C ALA A 175 4.92 7.35 1.54
N ALA A 176 5.41 8.00 0.49
CA ALA A 176 4.68 8.12 -0.77
C ALA A 176 5.60 8.43 -1.94
N ASP A 177 5.42 7.70 -3.05
CA ASP A 177 5.89 8.14 -4.36
C ASP A 177 4.76 8.88 -5.10
N PHE A 178 4.94 10.19 -5.29
CA PHE A 178 4.03 11.06 -6.05
C PHE A 178 4.29 11.00 -7.57
N SER A 179 5.40 10.44 -7.98
CA SER A 179 5.78 10.20 -9.37
C SER A 179 5.24 8.88 -9.90
N ALA A 180 5.10 7.85 -9.06
CA ALA A 180 4.62 6.53 -9.46
C ALA A 180 3.24 6.53 -10.16
N PRO A 181 2.19 7.26 -9.71
CA PRO A 181 0.91 7.30 -10.43
C PRO A 181 1.03 7.88 -11.84
N ILE A 182 1.97 8.80 -12.07
CA ILE A 182 2.24 9.37 -13.40
C ILE A 182 2.95 8.32 -14.26
N SER A 183 3.96 7.63 -13.71
CA SER A 183 4.68 6.54 -14.39
C SER A 183 3.81 5.32 -14.73
N HIS A 184 2.67 5.14 -14.05
CA HIS A 184 1.72 4.09 -14.37
C HIS A 184 1.16 4.23 -15.80
N TYR A 185 1.04 5.47 -16.31
CA TYR A 185 0.66 5.70 -17.70
C TYR A 185 1.85 5.39 -18.62
N GLN A 186 1.60 4.55 -19.62
CA GLN A 186 2.60 4.32 -20.66
C GLN A 186 2.75 5.58 -21.50
N PRO A 187 3.98 6.00 -21.80
CA PRO A 187 4.18 7.07 -22.75
C PRO A 187 3.64 6.68 -24.12
N PRO A 188 3.12 7.65 -24.90
CA PRO A 188 2.98 7.50 -26.34
C PRO A 188 4.25 6.91 -26.97
N ARG A 189 4.09 6.00 -27.93
CA ARG A 189 5.21 5.33 -28.60
C ARG A 189 6.21 6.33 -29.19
N ASP A 190 5.73 7.47 -29.66
CA ASP A 190 6.54 8.51 -30.28
C ASP A 190 7.50 9.22 -29.28
N LEU A 191 7.13 9.27 -27.99
CA LEU A 191 7.99 9.84 -26.94
C LEU A 191 9.07 8.86 -26.45
N LEU A 192 8.88 7.55 -26.63
CA LEU A 192 9.89 6.54 -26.27
C LEU A 192 11.05 6.51 -27.27
N LEU A 193 10.81 6.90 -28.53
CA LEU A 193 11.85 6.99 -29.57
C LEU A 193 12.83 8.14 -29.31
N VAL A 194 12.37 9.25 -28.73
CA VAL A 194 13.22 10.42 -28.42
C VAL A 194 14.15 10.18 -27.23
N ALA A 195 13.79 9.29 -26.29
CA ALA A 195 14.62 8.99 -25.12
C ALA A 195 15.75 7.97 -25.39
N LEU A 196 15.76 7.33 -26.57
CA LEU A 196 16.78 6.36 -27.00
C LEU A 196 17.87 6.96 -27.92
N MET A 197 17.75 8.24 -28.29
CA MET A 197 18.80 9.02 -28.95
C MET A 197 19.48 9.94 -27.95
#